data_AF-A0A8T5LUW2-F1
#
_entry.id   AF-A0A8T5LUW2-F1
#
_cell.length_a   1.000
_cell.length_b   1.000
_cell.length_c   1.000
_cell.angle_alpha   90.00
_cell.angle_beta   90.00
_cell.angle_gamma   90.00
#
_symmetry.space_group_name_H-M   'P 1'
#
loop_
_entity.id
_entity.type
_entity.pdbx_description
1 polymer ?
#
loop_
_entity_poly.entity_id
_entity_poly.type
_entity_poly.pdbx_seq_one_letter_code
_entity_poly.pdbx_strand_id
1 'polypeptide(L)'
;MIFEVSSFLWNSLLPDIFNKFFDLVGAPFIHPEMFWILTPVIIIWIIIELYFARYIREELEYESALDNSLFLLFVGVDLLRRISFEKLLFHDVLRTVIALLVVSFSLVLAYLDFFHVLKRKISFRVSSKFTISFVAYISIILTYSDILAVRSFYNCGVTLTAVLLFYLLLRFIVNSIRLFEPKKVDEVEEVLHDVEIDLENAVHEMKDKKNKN
;
A
#
# COMPACT_ATOMS: atom_id res chain seq x y z
N MET A 1 -15.91 34.63 14.58
CA MET A 1 -14.81 33.64 14.59
C MET A 1 -15.28 32.18 14.72
N ILE A 2 -15.78 31.67 15.86
CA ILE A 2 -16.15 30.23 15.97
C ILE A 2 -17.26 29.84 14.98
N PHE A 3 -18.31 30.65 14.85
CA PHE A 3 -19.39 30.41 13.88
C PHE A 3 -18.91 30.43 12.42
N GLU A 4 -17.99 31.35 12.07
CA GLU A 4 -17.44 31.46 10.71
C GLU A 4 -16.57 30.25 10.36
N VAL A 5 -15.69 29.83 11.28
CA VAL A 5 -14.86 28.63 11.10
C VAL A 5 -15.73 27.38 10.93
N SER A 6 -16.74 27.21 11.79
CA SER A 6 -17.69 26.09 11.68
C SER A 6 -18.41 26.13 10.33
N SER A 7 -18.91 27.29 9.90
CA SER A 7 -19.60 27.42 8.62
C SER A 7 -18.71 27.11 7.42
N PHE A 8 -17.44 27.52 7.43
CA PHE A 8 -16.48 27.19 6.37
C PHE A 8 -16.20 25.69 6.30
N LEU A 9 -16.01 25.04 7.46
CA LEU A 9 -15.78 23.60 7.52
C LEU A 9 -16.95 22.80 6.96
N TRP A 10 -18.18 23.13 7.38
CA TRP A 10 -19.38 22.39 6.99
C TRP A 10 -19.86 22.69 5.56
N ASN A 11 -19.78 23.95 5.11
CA ASN A 11 -20.38 24.36 3.85
C ASN A 11 -19.40 24.37 2.67
N SER A 12 -18.09 24.26 2.91
CA SER A 12 -17.09 24.31 1.85
C SER A 12 -16.10 23.14 1.94
N LEU A 13 -15.34 23.05 3.04
CA LEU A 13 -14.23 22.10 3.12
C LEU A 13 -14.71 20.63 3.07
N LEU A 14 -15.70 20.25 3.88
CA LEU A 14 -16.20 18.87 3.92
C LEU A 14 -16.80 18.44 2.56
N PRO A 15 -17.73 19.20 1.95
CA PRO A 15 -18.23 18.89 0.60
C PRO A 15 -17.11 18.71 -0.43
N ASP A 16 -16.11 19.59 -0.45
CA ASP A 16 -15.01 19.50 -1.42
C ASP A 16 -14.14 18.26 -1.19
N ILE A 17 -13.86 17.89 0.07
CA ILE A 17 -13.15 16.65 0.41
C ILE A 17 -13.98 15.42 -0.04
N PHE A 18 -15.28 15.41 0.23
CA PHE A 18 -16.16 14.31 -0.18
C PHE A 18 -16.23 14.18 -1.71
N ASN A 19 -16.36 15.30 -2.42
CA ASN A 19 -16.36 15.30 -3.88
C ASN A 19 -15.04 14.76 -4.42
N LYS A 20 -13.89 15.22 -3.91
CA LYS A 20 -12.58 14.66 -4.29
C LYS A 20 -12.41 13.19 -3.94
N PHE A 21 -12.96 12.75 -2.83
CA PHE A 21 -12.96 11.34 -2.45
C PHE A 21 -13.74 10.50 -3.48
N PHE A 22 -14.94 10.93 -3.86
CA PHE A 22 -15.71 10.23 -4.88
C PHE A 22 -15.09 10.33 -6.27
N ASP A 23 -14.43 11.44 -6.61
CA ASP A 23 -13.66 11.55 -7.85
C ASP A 23 -12.53 10.50 -7.89
N LEU A 24 -11.81 10.28 -6.77
CA LEU A 24 -10.77 9.25 -6.68
C LEU A 24 -11.32 7.83 -6.87
N VAL A 25 -12.49 7.53 -6.30
CA VAL A 25 -13.13 6.21 -6.44
C VAL A 25 -13.77 6.04 -7.82
N GLY A 26 -14.33 7.11 -8.38
CA GLY A 26 -15.04 7.13 -9.65
C GLY A 26 -14.14 7.26 -10.88
N ALA A 27 -12.91 7.74 -10.71
CA ALA A 27 -11.97 8.01 -11.80
C ALA A 27 -11.80 6.83 -12.79
N PRO A 28 -11.64 5.56 -12.35
CA PRO A 28 -11.52 4.43 -13.28
C PRO A 28 -12.74 4.22 -14.19
N PHE A 29 -13.93 4.60 -13.72
CA PHE A 29 -15.17 4.49 -14.50
C PHE A 29 -15.34 5.64 -15.50
N ILE A 30 -14.79 6.81 -15.19
CA ILE A 30 -14.78 7.98 -16.06
C ILE A 30 -13.70 7.84 -17.14
N HIS A 31 -12.55 7.28 -16.77
CA HIS A 31 -11.37 7.10 -17.61
C HIS A 31 -11.05 5.60 -17.76
N PRO A 32 -11.81 4.87 -18.59
CA PRO A 32 -11.71 3.40 -18.68
C PRO A 32 -10.36 2.90 -19.18
N GLU A 33 -9.57 3.74 -19.85
CA GLU A 33 -8.19 3.41 -20.24
C GLU A 33 -7.29 3.10 -19.04
N MET A 34 -7.63 3.60 -17.85
CA MET A 34 -6.92 3.28 -16.60
C MET A 34 -7.01 1.79 -16.26
N PHE A 35 -8.07 1.08 -16.66
CA PHE A 35 -8.27 -0.33 -16.29
C PHE A 35 -7.13 -1.23 -16.75
N TRP A 36 -6.45 -0.90 -17.85
CA TRP A 36 -5.32 -1.69 -18.36
C TRP A 36 -4.17 -1.81 -17.36
N ILE A 37 -3.89 -0.73 -16.63
CA ILE A 37 -2.85 -0.73 -15.60
C ILE A 37 -3.42 -0.98 -14.20
N LEU A 38 -4.64 -0.51 -13.92
CA LEU A 38 -5.24 -0.58 -12.60
C LEU A 38 -5.71 -1.98 -12.23
N THR A 39 -6.24 -2.74 -13.19
CA THR A 39 -6.74 -4.11 -12.97
C THR A 39 -5.67 -5.04 -12.40
N PRO A 40 -4.47 -5.18 -13.01
CA PRO A 40 -3.42 -6.03 -12.43
C PRO A 40 -2.97 -5.52 -11.05
N VAL A 41 -2.91 -4.20 -10.82
CA VAL A 41 -2.57 -3.63 -9.50
C VAL A 41 -3.58 -4.08 -8.45
N ILE A 42 -4.88 -3.95 -8.71
CA ILE A 42 -5.94 -4.33 -7.78
C ILE A 42 -5.97 -5.84 -7.56
N ILE A 43 -5.88 -6.65 -8.61
CA ILE A 43 -5.91 -8.12 -8.50
C ILE A 43 -4.75 -8.61 -7.63
N ILE A 44 -3.53 -8.18 -7.95
CA ILE A 44 -2.34 -8.59 -7.18
C ILE A 44 -2.46 -8.10 -5.74
N TRP A 45 -2.94 -6.88 -5.52
CA TRP A 45 -3.16 -6.35 -4.19
C TRP A 45 -4.13 -7.23 -3.37
N ILE A 46 -5.30 -7.54 -3.92
CA ILE A 46 -6.30 -8.38 -3.26
C ILE A 46 -5.74 -9.78 -2.96
N ILE A 47 -5.10 -10.42 -3.94
CA ILE A 47 -4.53 -11.77 -3.77
C ILE A 47 -3.51 -11.79 -2.63
N ILE A 48 -2.57 -10.84 -2.62
CA ILE A 48 -1.52 -10.80 -1.60
C ILE A 48 -2.08 -10.45 -0.22
N GLU A 49 -3.09 -9.57 -0.12
CA GLU A 49 -3.73 -9.28 1.16
C GLU A 49 -4.49 -10.49 1.72
N LEU A 50 -5.22 -11.22 0.88
CA LEU A 50 -5.88 -12.47 1.27
C LEU A 50 -4.85 -13.54 1.66
N TYR A 51 -3.75 -13.63 0.93
CA TYR A 51 -2.64 -14.52 1.27
C TYR A 51 -2.08 -14.24 2.66
N PHE A 52 -1.68 -13.01 2.96
CA PHE A 52 -1.15 -12.65 4.30
C PHE A 52 -2.21 -12.66 5.41
N ALA A 53 -3.49 -12.49 5.07
CA ALA A 53 -4.57 -12.68 6.03
C ALA A 53 -4.68 -14.15 6.46
N ARG A 54 -4.45 -15.08 5.53
CA ARG A 54 -4.43 -16.53 5.78
C ARG A 54 -3.16 -16.99 6.49
N TYR A 55 -1.99 -16.52 6.06
CA TYR A 55 -0.67 -16.94 6.55
C TYR A 55 -0.02 -15.86 7.43
N ILE A 56 -0.56 -15.68 8.64
CA ILE A 56 -0.18 -14.56 9.54
C ILE A 56 1.30 -14.61 9.97
N ARG A 57 1.90 -15.80 9.98
CA ARG A 57 3.29 -16.01 10.38
C ARG A 57 4.30 -15.72 9.27
N GLU A 58 3.85 -15.66 8.03
CA GLU A 58 4.74 -15.30 6.94
C GLU A 58 5.09 -13.83 7.04
N GLU A 59 6.35 -13.58 7.36
CA GLU A 59 6.90 -12.25 7.38
C GLU A 59 7.31 -11.87 5.97
N LEU A 60 7.12 -10.59 5.62
CA LEU A 60 7.69 -10.06 4.39
C LEU A 60 9.21 -10.30 4.42
N GLU A 61 9.80 -10.68 3.29
CA GLU A 61 11.25 -10.78 3.16
C GLU A 61 11.80 -9.64 2.31
N TYR A 62 13.12 -9.42 2.36
CA TYR A 62 13.75 -8.37 1.55
C TYR A 62 13.59 -8.63 0.04
N GLU A 63 13.52 -9.90 -0.37
CA GLU A 63 13.18 -10.27 -1.76
C GLU A 63 11.79 -9.75 -2.13
N SER A 64 10.77 -10.03 -1.32
CA SER A 64 9.41 -9.52 -1.57
C SER A 64 9.31 -8.00 -1.51
N ALA A 65 10.11 -7.34 -0.65
CA ALA A 65 10.20 -5.88 -0.60
C ALA A 65 10.78 -5.31 -1.91
N LEU A 66 11.87 -5.91 -2.39
CA LEU A 66 12.49 -5.56 -3.66
C LEU A 66 11.51 -5.77 -4.82
N ASP A 67 10.82 -6.90 -4.90
CA ASP A 67 9.81 -7.17 -5.94
C ASP A 67 8.70 -6.11 -5.97
N ASN A 68 8.24 -5.67 -4.80
CA ASN A 68 7.26 -4.60 -4.71
C ASN A 68 7.82 -3.27 -5.23
N SER A 69 9.08 -2.94 -4.91
CA SER A 69 9.71 -1.73 -5.44
C SER A 69 9.86 -1.76 -6.96
N LEU A 70 10.22 -2.93 -7.55
CA LEU A 70 10.30 -3.13 -9.00
C LEU A 70 8.92 -3.03 -9.65
N PHE A 71 7.90 -3.60 -9.02
CA PHE A 71 6.52 -3.43 -9.45
C PHE A 71 6.11 -1.95 -9.51
N LEU A 72 6.44 -1.16 -8.49
CA LEU A 72 6.17 0.28 -8.50
C LEU A 72 6.94 1.03 -9.59
N LEU A 73 8.17 0.60 -9.87
CA LEU A 73 8.98 1.15 -10.96
C LEU A 73 8.30 0.93 -12.31
N PHE A 74 7.78 -0.27 -12.57
CA PHE A 74 7.02 -0.55 -13.80
C PHE A 74 5.80 0.36 -13.94
N VAL A 75 5.05 0.59 -12.86
CA VAL A 75 3.94 1.54 -12.86
C VAL A 75 4.44 2.94 -13.19
N GLY A 76 5.48 3.43 -12.51
CA GLY A 76 6.03 4.77 -12.76
C GLY A 76 6.52 4.97 -14.20
N VAL A 77 7.17 3.96 -14.78
CA VAL A 77 7.61 3.97 -16.19
C VAL A 77 6.40 4.02 -17.13
N ASP A 78 5.33 3.29 -16.84
CA ASP A 78 4.10 3.37 -17.63
C ASP A 78 3.44 4.75 -17.57
N LEU A 79 3.43 5.39 -16.40
CA LEU A 79 2.93 6.77 -16.25
C LEU A 79 3.74 7.74 -17.12
N LEU A 80 5.07 7.65 -17.10
CA LEU A 80 5.93 8.47 -17.97
C LEU A 80 5.69 8.18 -19.46
N ARG A 81 5.55 6.91 -19.82
CA ARG A 81 5.22 6.47 -21.19
C ARG A 81 3.91 7.11 -21.65
N ARG A 82 2.86 7.07 -20.83
CA ARG A 82 1.55 7.69 -21.10
C ARG A 82 1.67 9.19 -21.35
N ILE A 83 2.29 9.92 -20.41
CA ILE A 83 2.48 11.38 -20.49
C ILE A 83 3.27 11.76 -21.74
N SER A 84 4.29 10.97 -22.09
CA SER A 84 5.10 11.15 -23.29
C SER A 84 4.28 10.97 -24.57
N PHE A 85 3.49 9.90 -24.67
CA PHE A 85 2.62 9.65 -25.83
C PHE A 85 1.58 10.76 -26.05
N GLU A 86 1.07 11.36 -24.97
CA GLU A 86 0.13 12.49 -25.05
C GLU A 86 0.80 13.85 -25.28
N LYS A 87 2.14 13.90 -25.38
CA LYS A 87 2.91 15.14 -25.48
C LYS A 87 2.69 16.10 -24.29
N LEU A 88 2.35 15.55 -23.12
CA LEU A 88 2.05 16.30 -21.90
C LEU A 88 3.28 16.62 -21.05
N LEU A 89 4.47 16.10 -21.38
CA LEU A 89 5.70 16.25 -20.58
C LEU A 89 6.00 17.69 -20.13
N PHE A 90 5.71 18.68 -20.99
CA PHE A 90 5.94 20.10 -20.69
C PHE A 90 4.65 20.91 -20.49
N HIS A 91 3.48 20.33 -20.79
CA HIS A 91 2.18 21.00 -20.69
C HIS A 91 1.49 20.74 -19.35
N ASP A 92 1.60 19.50 -18.86
CA ASP A 92 1.12 19.09 -17.55
C ASP A 92 2.27 18.73 -16.62
N VAL A 93 2.91 19.79 -16.10
CA VAL A 93 4.05 19.69 -15.20
C VAL A 93 3.70 18.89 -13.94
N LEU A 94 2.48 18.99 -13.43
CA LEU A 94 2.11 18.33 -12.18
C LEU A 94 2.03 16.82 -12.35
N ARG A 95 1.36 16.33 -13.40
CA ARG A 95 1.33 14.89 -13.74
C ARG A 95 2.72 14.35 -14.01
N THR A 96 3.55 15.12 -14.72
CA THR A 96 4.94 14.75 -15.02
C THR A 96 5.77 14.63 -13.74
N VAL A 97 5.64 15.58 -12.82
CA VAL A 97 6.32 15.53 -11.51
C VAL A 97 5.85 14.32 -10.69
N ILE A 98 4.55 14.00 -10.67
CA ILE A 98 4.04 12.80 -9.99
C ILE A 98 4.68 11.53 -10.55
N ALA A 99 4.67 11.36 -11.87
CA ALA A 99 5.28 10.18 -12.51
C ALA A 99 6.79 10.07 -12.21
N LEU A 100 7.52 11.18 -12.27
CA LEU A 100 8.95 11.22 -11.92
C LEU A 100 9.21 10.91 -10.44
N LEU A 101 8.35 11.40 -9.54
CA LEU A 101 8.44 11.08 -8.11
C LEU A 101 8.21 9.59 -7.87
N VAL A 102 7.25 8.95 -8.55
CA VAL A 102 7.00 7.51 -8.43
C VAL A 102 8.20 6.70 -8.89
N VAL A 103 8.76 7.02 -10.06
CA VAL A 103 9.98 6.36 -10.56
C VAL A 103 11.14 6.56 -9.59
N SER A 104 11.40 7.80 -9.16
CA SER A 104 12.50 8.08 -8.24
C SER A 104 12.32 7.37 -6.90
N PHE A 105 11.10 7.39 -6.35
CA PHE A 105 10.77 6.70 -5.11
C PHE A 105 10.97 5.18 -5.23
N SER A 106 10.52 4.59 -6.33
CA SER A 106 10.71 3.15 -6.58
C SER A 106 12.18 2.75 -6.69
N LEU A 107 13.02 3.56 -7.34
CA LEU A 107 14.47 3.33 -7.42
C LEU A 107 15.15 3.45 -6.06
N VAL A 108 14.75 4.44 -5.26
CA VAL A 108 15.25 4.60 -3.89
C VAL A 108 14.86 3.38 -3.04
N LEU A 109 13.63 2.91 -3.11
CA LEU A 109 13.21 1.70 -2.38
C LEU A 109 13.97 0.46 -2.86
N ALA A 110 14.09 0.25 -4.17
CA ALA A 110 14.83 -0.88 -4.73
C ALA A 110 16.28 -0.89 -4.25
N TYR A 111 16.94 0.27 -4.23
CA TYR A 111 18.29 0.40 -3.67
C TYR A 111 18.34 0.05 -2.18
N LEU A 112 17.43 0.62 -1.38
CA LEU A 112 17.40 0.41 0.07
C LEU A 112 17.11 -1.05 0.44
N ASP A 113 16.23 -1.72 -0.30
CA ASP A 113 15.84 -3.12 -0.08
C ASP A 113 16.93 -4.07 -0.59
N PHE A 114 17.52 -3.82 -1.77
CA PHE A 114 18.63 -4.63 -2.30
C PHE A 114 19.86 -4.62 -1.37
N PHE A 115 20.27 -3.43 -0.91
CA PHE A 115 21.42 -3.28 -0.01
C PHE A 115 21.07 -3.43 1.47
N HIS A 116 19.83 -3.75 1.81
CA HIS A 116 19.37 -3.94 3.18
C HIS A 116 19.71 -2.74 4.11
N VAL A 117 19.68 -1.53 3.57
CA VAL A 117 20.14 -0.29 4.26
C VAL A 117 19.23 0.05 5.43
N LEU A 118 17.93 -0.22 5.30
CA LEU A 118 16.93 0.03 6.33
C LEU A 118 16.75 -1.17 7.25
N LYS A 119 16.49 -0.89 8.53
CA LYS A 119 16.04 -1.90 9.49
C LYS A 119 14.79 -2.60 8.95
N ARG A 120 14.76 -3.93 9.10
CA ARG A 120 13.68 -4.83 8.67
C ARG A 120 12.27 -4.26 8.86
N LYS A 121 11.94 -3.79 10.08
CA LYS A 121 10.62 -3.21 10.41
C LYS A 121 10.24 -1.95 9.60
N ILE A 122 11.23 -1.14 9.21
CA ILE A 122 11.00 0.09 8.44
C ILE A 122 10.87 -0.25 6.96
N SER A 123 11.83 -1.02 6.41
CA SER A 123 11.80 -1.49 5.02
C SER A 123 10.45 -2.15 4.73
N PHE A 124 10.01 -3.09 5.56
CA PHE A 124 8.77 -3.83 5.29
C PHE A 124 7.51 -3.00 5.44
N ARG A 125 7.54 -1.91 6.23
CA ARG A 125 6.38 -1.02 6.32
C ARG A 125 6.24 -0.19 5.05
N VAL A 126 7.37 0.37 4.58
CA VAL A 126 7.41 1.26 3.41
C VAL A 126 7.22 0.48 2.12
N SER A 127 7.88 -0.68 2.00
CA SER A 127 7.82 -1.60 0.84
C SER A 127 6.76 -2.69 0.99
N SER A 128 5.83 -2.57 1.95
CA SER A 128 4.70 -3.50 2.07
C SER A 128 3.83 -3.46 0.82
N LYS A 129 3.23 -4.60 0.48
CA LYS A 129 2.37 -4.69 -0.70
C LYS A 129 1.22 -3.67 -0.66
N PHE A 130 0.62 -3.48 0.52
CA PHE A 130 -0.42 -2.48 0.75
C PHE A 130 0.04 -1.07 0.37
N THR A 131 1.14 -0.59 0.97
CA THR A 131 1.65 0.76 0.74
C THR A 131 2.02 0.97 -0.73
N ILE A 132 2.72 0.00 -1.32
CA ILE A 132 3.17 0.08 -2.70
C ILE A 132 2.00 0.08 -3.69
N SER A 133 1.02 -0.81 -3.50
CA SER A 133 -0.17 -0.89 -4.36
C SER A 133 -1.04 0.36 -4.22
N PHE A 134 -1.12 0.92 -3.00
CA PHE A 134 -1.81 2.19 -2.77
C PHE A 134 -1.14 3.36 -3.48
N VAL A 135 0.19 3.50 -3.37
CA VAL A 135 0.96 4.53 -4.09
C VAL A 135 0.80 4.38 -5.60
N ALA A 136 0.87 3.16 -6.12
CA ALA A 136 0.60 2.86 -7.52
C ALA A 136 -0.81 3.31 -7.95
N TYR A 137 -1.84 2.86 -7.21
CA TYR A 137 -3.25 3.19 -7.48
C TYR A 137 -3.49 4.71 -7.53
N ILE A 138 -3.05 5.45 -6.51
CA ILE A 138 -3.21 6.90 -6.44
C ILE A 138 -2.45 7.59 -7.58
N SER A 139 -1.23 7.16 -7.87
CA SER A 139 -0.43 7.78 -8.92
C SER A 139 -1.02 7.56 -10.31
N ILE A 140 -1.61 6.39 -10.57
CA ILE A 140 -2.37 6.11 -11.79
C ILE A 140 -3.56 7.08 -11.89
N ILE A 141 -4.38 7.18 -10.85
CA ILE A 141 -5.55 8.06 -10.88
C ILE A 141 -5.16 9.52 -11.08
N LEU A 142 -4.20 10.03 -10.32
CA LEU A 142 -3.79 11.44 -10.42
C LEU A 142 -3.14 11.77 -11.77
N THR A 143 -2.56 10.77 -12.45
CA THR A 143 -1.94 10.96 -13.76
C THR A 143 -2.96 10.83 -14.90
N TYR A 144 -3.90 9.90 -14.81
CA TYR A 144 -4.86 9.65 -15.88
C TYR A 144 -6.13 10.52 -15.78
N SER A 145 -6.43 11.12 -14.61
CA SER A 145 -7.65 11.91 -14.40
C SER A 145 -7.38 13.42 -14.31
N ASP A 146 -8.44 14.20 -14.51
CA ASP A 146 -8.43 15.67 -14.39
C ASP A 146 -8.61 16.17 -12.95
N ILE A 147 -8.46 15.31 -11.93
CA ILE A 147 -8.63 15.66 -10.50
C ILE A 147 -7.74 16.85 -10.10
N LEU A 148 -6.56 16.96 -10.72
CA LEU A 148 -5.55 17.99 -10.49
C LEU A 148 -5.60 19.17 -11.47
N ALA A 149 -6.64 19.27 -12.32
CA ALA A 149 -6.74 20.33 -13.32
C ALA A 149 -6.73 21.75 -12.69
N VAL A 150 -7.36 21.91 -11.52
CA VAL A 150 -7.35 23.17 -10.76
C VAL A 150 -6.07 23.27 -9.92
N ARG A 151 -5.11 24.07 -10.38
CA ARG A 151 -3.80 24.26 -9.77
C ARG A 151 -3.83 25.31 -8.64
N SER A 152 -4.55 25.03 -7.56
CA SER A 152 -4.57 25.89 -6.37
C SER A 152 -4.04 25.14 -5.14
N PHE A 153 -3.36 25.85 -4.23
CA PHE A 153 -2.87 25.25 -2.98
C PHE A 153 -4.01 24.63 -2.15
N TYR A 154 -5.17 25.29 -2.13
CA TYR A 154 -6.38 24.77 -1.52
C TYR A 154 -6.79 23.42 -2.14
N ASN A 155 -6.90 23.34 -3.47
CA ASN A 155 -7.29 22.10 -4.15
C ASN A 155 -6.28 20.97 -3.90
N CYS A 156 -4.97 21.28 -3.86
CA CYS A 156 -3.95 20.31 -3.48
C CYS A 156 -4.14 19.80 -2.04
N GLY A 157 -4.44 20.69 -1.09
CA GLY A 157 -4.70 20.32 0.31
C GLY A 157 -5.96 19.47 0.47
N VAL A 158 -7.05 19.82 -0.23
CA VAL A 158 -8.30 19.03 -0.27
C VAL A 158 -8.03 17.65 -0.86
N THR A 159 -7.33 17.59 -2.00
CA THR A 159 -6.99 16.33 -2.69
C THR A 159 -6.14 15.44 -1.78
N LEU A 160 -5.11 15.99 -1.13
CA LEU A 160 -4.27 15.23 -0.19
C LEU A 160 -5.08 14.69 0.99
N THR A 161 -6.01 15.49 1.52
CA THR A 161 -6.91 15.07 2.61
C THR A 161 -7.83 13.94 2.14
N ALA A 162 -8.40 14.03 0.93
CA ALA A 162 -9.22 12.97 0.35
C ALA A 162 -8.42 11.67 0.13
N VAL A 163 -7.18 11.76 -0.37
CA VAL A 163 -6.26 10.61 -0.51
C VAL A 163 -5.98 9.97 0.85
N LEU A 164 -5.76 10.77 1.89
CA LEU A 164 -5.53 10.25 3.25
C LEU A 164 -6.77 9.53 3.80
N LEU A 165 -7.97 10.11 3.62
CA LEU A 165 -9.22 9.44 4.03
C LEU A 165 -9.42 8.13 3.27
N PHE A 166 -9.10 8.10 1.98
CA PHE A 166 -9.17 6.89 1.17
C PHE A 166 -8.17 5.82 1.64
N TYR A 167 -6.93 6.20 1.97
CA TYR A 167 -5.95 5.30 2.59
C TYR A 167 -6.50 4.68 3.88
N LEU A 168 -7.07 5.50 4.77
CA LEU A 168 -7.62 5.05 6.04
C LEU A 168 -8.80 4.10 5.85
N LEU A 169 -9.69 4.40 4.89
CA LEU A 169 -10.82 3.54 4.56
C LEU A 169 -10.35 2.17 4.06
N LEU A 170 -9.43 2.13 3.10
CA LEU A 170 -8.93 0.86 2.57
C LEU A 170 -8.23 0.03 3.65
N ARG A 171 -7.47 0.70 4.53
CA ARG A 171 -6.84 0.04 5.67
C ARG A 171 -7.87 -0.54 6.64
N PHE A 172 -8.96 0.18 6.87
CA PHE A 172 -10.09 -0.30 7.67
C PHE A 172 -10.77 -1.52 7.03
N ILE A 173 -10.99 -1.51 5.72
CA ILE A 173 -11.59 -2.63 4.97
C ILE A 173 -10.69 -3.87 5.08
N VAL A 174 -9.39 -3.75 4.78
CA VAL A 174 -8.44 -4.88 4.87
C VAL A 174 -8.40 -5.44 6.30
N ASN A 175 -8.35 -4.58 7.31
CA ASN A 175 -8.37 -5.03 8.70
C ASN A 175 -9.68 -5.72 9.08
N SER A 176 -10.80 -5.31 8.50
CA SER A 176 -12.10 -5.95 8.70
C SER A 176 -12.15 -7.33 8.05
N ILE A 177 -11.63 -7.49 6.82
CA ILE A 177 -11.55 -8.78 6.13
C ILE A 177 -10.72 -9.79 6.95
N ARG A 178 -9.58 -9.35 7.49
CA ARG A 178 -8.72 -10.17 8.36
C ARG A 178 -9.40 -10.66 9.64
N LEU A 179 -10.47 -10.00 10.09
CA LEU A 179 -11.23 -10.44 11.26
C LEU A 179 -12.15 -11.63 10.95
N PHE A 180 -12.60 -11.75 9.70
CA PHE A 180 -13.55 -12.80 9.29
C PHE A 180 -12.87 -14.07 8.78
N GLU A 181 -11.59 -14.02 8.42
CA GLU A 181 -10.89 -15.18 7.88
C GLU A 181 -10.47 -16.15 9.01
N PRO A 182 -10.97 -17.39 9.02
CA PRO A 182 -10.61 -18.35 10.06
C PRO A 182 -9.13 -18.71 9.93
N LYS A 183 -8.38 -18.52 11.02
CA LYS A 183 -6.99 -18.97 11.10
C LYS A 183 -6.96 -20.50 10.91
N LYS A 184 -6.09 -21.00 10.05
CA LYS A 184 -5.93 -22.45 9.87
C LYS A 184 -5.54 -23.11 11.20
N VAL A 185 -6.30 -24.13 11.59
CA VAL A 185 -6.09 -24.91 12.82
C VAL A 185 -4.81 -25.76 12.73
N ASP A 186 -4.40 -26.15 11.52
CA ASP A 186 -3.19 -26.94 11.25
C ASP A 186 -1.92 -26.32 11.88
N GLU A 187 -1.81 -24.98 11.91
CA GLU A 187 -0.68 -24.29 12.54
C GLU A 187 -0.69 -24.39 14.08
N VAL A 188 -1.85 -24.58 14.70
CA VAL A 188 -1.95 -24.80 16.14
C VAL A 188 -1.48 -26.20 16.48
N GLU A 189 -1.85 -27.20 15.67
CA GLU A 189 -1.36 -28.58 15.84
C GLU A 189 0.15 -28.67 15.62
N GLU A 190 0.70 -28.01 14.59
CA GLU A 190 2.15 -27.98 14.35
C GLU A 190 2.91 -27.31 15.51
N VAL A 191 2.39 -26.21 16.07
CA VAL A 191 3.00 -25.56 17.24
C VAL A 191 2.90 -26.40 18.49
N LEU A 192 1.75 -27.03 18.72
CA LEU A 192 1.59 -27.93 19.84
C LEU A 192 2.56 -29.09 19.72
N HIS A 193 2.80 -29.58 18.51
CA HIS A 193 3.76 -30.62 18.24
C HIS A 193 5.21 -30.18 18.46
N ASP A 194 5.62 -29.00 17.97
CA ASP A 194 6.96 -28.45 18.21
C ASP A 194 7.22 -28.23 19.71
N VAL A 195 6.23 -27.69 20.44
CA VAL A 195 6.31 -27.50 21.89
C VAL A 195 6.38 -28.83 22.63
N GLU A 196 5.68 -29.86 22.15
CA GLU A 196 5.74 -31.22 22.69
C GLU A 196 7.13 -31.83 22.52
N ILE A 197 7.75 -31.69 21.34
CA ILE A 197 9.11 -32.16 21.06
C ILE A 197 10.14 -31.45 21.95
N ASP A 198 10.05 -30.13 22.09
CA ASP A 198 10.95 -29.36 22.95
C ASP A 198 10.82 -29.75 24.44
N LEU A 199 9.60 -30.03 24.89
CA LEU A 199 9.33 -30.53 26.25
C LEU A 199 9.92 -31.93 26.46
N GLU A 200 9.76 -32.84 25.50
CA GLU A 200 10.34 -34.19 25.56
C GLU A 200 11.86 -34.15 25.65
N ASN A 201 12.51 -33.32 24.82
CA ASN A 201 13.96 -33.12 24.83
C ASN A 201 14.44 -32.57 26.18
N ALA A 202 13.77 -31.55 26.72
CA ALA A 202 14.10 -30.99 28.02
C ALA A 202 13.95 -32.01 29.17
N VAL A 203 12.92 -32.85 29.11
CA VAL A 203 12.71 -33.94 30.09
C VAL A 203 13.81 -34.99 30.00
N HIS A 204 14.25 -35.35 28.79
CA HIS A 204 15.38 -36.26 28.59
C HIS A 204 16.68 -35.70 29.16
N GLU A 205 17.01 -34.43 28.88
CA GLU A 205 18.20 -33.78 29.44
C GLU A 205 18.20 -33.74 30.97
N MET A 206 17.03 -33.51 31.59
CA MET A 206 16.89 -33.50 33.05
C MET A 206 17.11 -34.89 33.66
N LYS A 207 16.63 -35.96 33.00
CA LYS A 207 16.87 -37.35 33.45
C LYS A 207 18.35 -37.70 33.38
N ASP A 208 19.03 -37.32 32.31
CA ASP A 208 20.46 -37.58 32.13
C ASP A 208 21.32 -36.84 33.16
N LYS A 209 20.96 -35.59 33.51
CA LYS A 209 21.62 -34.85 34.60
C LYS A 209 21.40 -35.52 35.95
N LYS A 210 20.20 -36.05 36.22
CA LYS A 210 19.89 -36.72 37.48
C LYS A 210 20.68 -38.03 37.67
N ASN A 211 20.94 -38.78 36.60
CA ASN A 211 21.69 -40.03 36.66
C ASN A 211 23.21 -39.84 36.83
N LYS A 212 23.74 -38.63 36.59
CA LYS A 212 25.16 -38.31 36.73
C LYS A 212 25.55 -37.82 38.14
N ASN A 213 24.57 -37.57 39.00
CA ASN A 213 24.75 -37.15 40.40
C ASN A 213 24.39 -38.27 41.36
#